data_AF-A0A955UQ37-F1
#
_entry.id   AF-A0A955UQ37-F1
#
_cell.length_a   1.000
_cell.length_b   1.000
_cell.length_c   1.000
_cell.angle_alpha   90.00
_cell.angle_beta   90.00
_cell.angle_gamma   90.00
#
_symmetry.space_group_name_H-M   'P 1'
#
loop_
_entity.id
_entity.type
_entity.pdbx_description
1 polymer ?
#
loop_
_entity_poly.entity_id
_entity_poly.type
_entity_poly.pdbx_seq_one_letter_code
_entity_poly.pdbx_strand_id
1 'polypeptide(L)'
;GHLTTEAVARAEVSWPLRNRVIAMAVTARESRDRGRPSAWSAAVDRLASDGDAFGANPRLLVASAGNVVDQQAWGEYPHAADSDQIHDPAQAWNALTVGASTELVEITDPDAKDYAPIAQAGGLSPFSTTSLTWKNEWPLKPDVVMEGGNAAKDSLSAVSMSSLSLLTTHHEPEKRLFTTSRATSAAAAQTARMACQVAARYPHLWPETIRGLVVHSAEWTDQMKSTYLPGTKKPTKNDFGQLVRRVGFGIPDLEAALWSASNSLTLIVQESLHPFEKQQGQQPRLREMHLHDLPWPREALEALGETEVEMRVTLSYFIEPNPSARGRSRYRYESHGLRFDVRRPMESVDAFRARINAEARDAETGTTTAESDSAWILGKQLRHRGSLHSDRWQGAAVALASRDKIAVVPTVGWWRSRPSLERVDSKARYALIVSIEAPEVETDLYAEVAAQVGIPVEVEV
;
A
#
# COMPACT_ATOMS: atom_id res chain seq x y z
N GLY A 1 -17.19 11.03 8.98
CA GLY A 1 -16.87 12.18 8.12
C GLY A 1 -16.54 13.39 8.96
N HIS A 2 -17.52 14.26 9.22
CA HIS A 2 -17.34 15.49 10.01
C HIS A 2 -16.64 15.28 11.36
N LEU A 3 -17.08 14.30 12.14
CA LEU A 3 -16.45 13.95 13.43
C LEU A 3 -14.96 13.57 13.31
N THR A 4 -14.57 12.91 12.22
CA THR A 4 -13.17 12.57 11.95
C THR A 4 -12.34 13.82 11.66
N THR A 5 -12.85 14.71 10.81
CA THR A 5 -12.23 16.02 10.54
C THR A 5 -12.06 16.83 11.82
N GLU A 6 -13.10 16.88 12.65
CA GLU A 6 -13.06 17.61 13.91
C GLU A 6 -12.05 17.02 14.90
N ALA A 7 -12.00 15.69 15.04
CA ALA A 7 -11.05 15.02 15.92
C ALA A 7 -9.59 15.30 15.52
N VAL A 8 -9.29 15.27 14.22
CA VAL A 8 -7.97 15.62 13.69
C VAL A 8 -7.65 17.10 13.94
N ALA A 9 -8.59 18.00 13.65
CA ALA A 9 -8.39 19.43 13.84
C ALA A 9 -8.12 19.80 15.30
N ARG A 10 -8.83 19.20 16.26
CA ARG A 10 -8.60 19.43 17.70
C ARG A 10 -7.18 19.05 18.13
N ALA A 11 -6.68 17.92 17.61
CA ALA A 11 -5.32 17.48 17.88
C ALA A 11 -4.28 18.43 17.27
N GLU A 12 -4.52 18.95 16.07
CA GLU A 12 -3.64 19.88 15.36
C GLU A 12 -3.59 21.26 16.02
N VAL A 13 -4.74 21.83 16.37
CA VAL A 13 -4.83 23.14 17.07
C VAL A 13 -4.00 23.13 18.35
N SER A 14 -3.99 22.02 19.09
CA SER A 14 -3.25 21.92 20.35
C SER A 14 -1.73 21.89 20.16
N TRP A 15 -1.23 21.39 19.02
CA TRP A 15 0.22 21.25 18.75
C TRP A 15 0.56 21.40 17.26
N PRO A 16 0.40 22.58 16.64
CA PRO A 16 0.31 22.74 15.19
C PRO A 16 1.52 22.23 14.40
N LEU A 17 2.73 22.27 14.98
CA LEU A 17 3.98 21.90 14.31
C LEU A 17 4.44 20.47 14.55
N ARG A 18 3.68 19.67 15.32
CA ARG A 18 4.09 18.29 15.65
C ARG A 18 3.84 17.35 14.46
N ASN A 19 4.87 16.64 14.02
CA ASN A 19 4.71 15.53 13.08
C ASN A 19 3.79 14.45 13.69
N ARG A 20 2.84 13.96 12.90
CA ARG A 20 1.81 13.01 13.36
C ARG A 20 1.52 11.94 12.33
N VAL A 21 1.19 10.77 12.86
CA VAL A 21 0.43 9.73 12.17
C VAL A 21 -0.92 9.61 12.89
N ILE A 22 -2.01 9.62 12.13
CA ILE A 22 -3.37 9.56 12.68
C ILE A 22 -3.86 8.13 12.57
N ALA A 23 -4.00 7.43 13.69
CA ALA A 23 -4.59 6.10 13.73
C ALA A 23 -6.11 6.18 13.93
N MET A 24 -6.86 5.45 13.10
CA MET A 24 -8.31 5.36 13.13
C MET A 24 -8.71 3.89 13.22
N ALA A 25 -9.04 3.47 14.44
CA ALA A 25 -9.49 2.11 14.77
C ALA A 25 -11.03 2.01 14.89
N VAL A 26 -11.75 2.87 14.16
CA VAL A 26 -13.22 2.94 14.18
C VAL A 26 -13.72 2.84 12.76
N THR A 27 -14.63 1.88 12.53
CA THR A 27 -15.25 1.63 11.23
C THR A 27 -16.75 1.39 11.38
N ALA A 28 -17.47 1.51 10.26
CA ALA A 28 -18.90 1.22 10.17
C ALA A 28 -19.17 0.13 9.13
N ARG A 29 -20.10 -0.76 9.47
CA ARG A 29 -20.59 -1.83 8.56
C ARG A 29 -21.56 -1.32 7.51
N GLU A 30 -22.10 -0.13 7.71
CA GLU A 30 -22.97 0.53 6.75
C GLU A 30 -22.15 1.06 5.57
N SER A 31 -22.78 1.26 4.41
CA SER A 31 -22.12 1.83 3.22
C SER A 31 -20.99 0.99 2.59
N ARG A 32 -20.98 -0.34 2.77
CA ARG A 32 -20.12 -1.32 2.05
C ARG A 32 -20.57 -1.53 0.59
N ASP A 33 -20.55 -0.48 -0.24
CA ASP A 33 -20.96 -0.52 -1.66
C ASP A 33 -19.84 -1.06 -2.58
N ARG A 34 -19.34 -2.27 -2.27
CA ARG A 34 -18.36 -3.01 -3.11
C ARG A 34 -17.13 -2.20 -3.48
N GLY A 35 -16.55 -1.51 -2.50
CA GLY A 35 -15.35 -0.68 -2.63
C GLY A 35 -15.58 0.75 -3.08
N ARG A 36 -16.84 1.14 -3.37
CA ARG A 36 -17.15 2.51 -3.76
C ARG A 36 -16.87 3.47 -2.59
N PRO A 37 -16.17 4.60 -2.83
CA PRO A 37 -15.99 5.63 -1.83
C PRO A 37 -17.32 6.18 -1.31
N SER A 38 -17.42 6.25 0.00
CA SER A 38 -18.47 6.91 0.77
C SER A 38 -18.14 8.39 1.01
N ALA A 39 -19.09 9.13 1.61
CA ALA A 39 -18.80 10.48 2.10
C ALA A 39 -17.74 10.48 3.22
N TRP A 40 -17.63 9.42 4.01
CA TRP A 40 -16.64 9.34 5.08
C TRP A 40 -15.24 9.06 4.53
N SER A 41 -15.07 8.09 3.64
CA SER A 41 -13.78 7.84 2.95
C SER A 41 -13.34 9.04 2.11
N ALA A 42 -14.27 9.78 1.47
CA ALA A 42 -13.95 11.05 0.83
C ALA A 42 -13.50 12.14 1.83
N ALA A 43 -14.03 12.17 3.05
CA ALA A 43 -13.52 13.09 4.08
C ALA A 43 -12.10 12.68 4.52
N VAL A 44 -11.82 11.38 4.64
CA VAL A 44 -10.49 10.84 4.95
C VAL A 44 -9.49 11.19 3.85
N ASP A 45 -9.84 10.99 2.58
CA ASP A 45 -8.98 11.32 1.45
C ASP A 45 -8.70 12.83 1.34
N ARG A 46 -9.70 13.66 1.64
CA ARG A 46 -9.56 15.12 1.68
C ARG A 46 -8.64 15.58 2.82
N LEU A 47 -8.75 14.95 3.99
CA LEU A 47 -7.85 15.21 5.12
C LEU A 47 -6.41 14.80 4.79
N ALA A 48 -6.23 13.61 4.21
CA ALA A 48 -4.93 13.08 3.85
C ALA A 48 -4.21 13.95 2.82
N SER A 49 -4.92 14.38 1.77
CA SER A 49 -4.37 15.23 0.72
C SER A 49 -4.28 16.71 1.11
N ASP A 50 -4.89 17.11 2.22
CA ASP A 50 -5.08 18.51 2.61
C ASP A 50 -5.73 19.36 1.48
N GLY A 51 -6.74 18.79 0.83
CA GLY A 51 -7.33 19.34 -0.40
C GLY A 51 -7.89 20.76 -0.25
N ASP A 52 -8.45 21.08 0.92
CA ASP A 52 -9.03 22.40 1.22
C ASP A 52 -7.95 23.50 1.36
N ALA A 53 -6.71 23.12 1.71
CA ALA A 53 -5.55 24.00 1.77
C ALA A 53 -4.55 23.72 0.65
N PHE A 54 -5.03 23.19 -0.49
CA PHE A 54 -4.24 22.96 -1.70
C PHE A 54 -3.00 22.07 -1.49
N GLY A 55 -3.07 21.11 -0.58
CA GLY A 55 -1.96 20.19 -0.31
C GLY A 55 -0.80 20.82 0.45
N ALA A 56 -1.07 21.85 1.26
CA ALA A 56 -0.04 22.50 2.07
C ALA A 56 0.56 21.52 3.09
N ASN A 57 -0.29 20.82 3.83
CA ASN A 57 0.08 19.91 4.93
C ASN A 57 -0.61 18.55 4.80
N PRO A 58 -0.17 17.68 3.86
CA PRO A 58 -0.69 16.32 3.75
C PRO A 58 -0.55 15.54 5.07
N ARG A 59 -1.42 14.55 5.28
CA ARG A 59 -1.51 13.78 6.53
C ARG A 59 -1.47 12.29 6.25
N LEU A 60 -0.72 11.55 7.06
CA LEU A 60 -0.78 10.09 7.05
C LEU A 60 -1.90 9.62 7.99
N LEU A 61 -2.92 9.00 7.42
CA LEU A 61 -3.98 8.31 8.16
C LEU A 61 -3.82 6.80 8.01
N VAL A 62 -3.85 6.09 9.14
CA VAL A 62 -3.86 4.63 9.23
C VAL A 62 -5.25 4.18 9.67
N ALA A 63 -5.93 3.36 8.88
CA ALA A 63 -7.30 2.93 9.13
C ALA A 63 -7.38 1.40 9.31
N SER A 64 -8.07 0.94 10.34
CA SER A 64 -8.39 -0.49 10.47
C SER A 64 -9.36 -0.93 9.38
N ALA A 65 -9.18 -2.14 8.83
CA ALA A 65 -10.03 -2.67 7.75
C ALA A 65 -11.48 -2.98 8.18
N GLY A 66 -11.73 -3.19 9.47
CA GLY A 66 -13.01 -3.66 9.98
C GLY A 66 -12.95 -5.12 10.40
N ASN A 67 -13.94 -5.56 11.19
CA ASN A 67 -13.89 -6.86 11.85
C ASN A 67 -15.08 -7.76 11.49
N VAL A 68 -14.78 -9.01 11.18
CA VAL A 68 -15.73 -10.12 11.29
C VAL A 68 -15.96 -10.35 12.78
N VAL A 69 -17.20 -10.21 13.27
CA VAL A 69 -17.52 -10.38 14.71
C VAL A 69 -18.39 -11.58 14.99
N ASP A 70 -18.94 -12.21 13.95
CA ASP A 70 -19.79 -13.37 14.09
C ASP A 70 -18.93 -14.62 14.34
N GLN A 71 -19.18 -15.28 15.47
CA GLN A 71 -18.46 -16.49 15.87
C GLN A 71 -18.73 -17.65 14.91
N GLN A 72 -19.94 -17.75 14.35
CA GLN A 72 -20.23 -18.79 13.36
C GLN A 72 -19.37 -18.59 12.11
N ALA A 73 -19.25 -17.32 11.67
CA ALA A 73 -18.40 -16.95 10.54
C ALA A 73 -16.91 -17.27 10.81
N TRP A 74 -16.41 -17.10 12.03
CA TRP A 74 -15.03 -17.51 12.36
C TRP A 74 -14.81 -19.02 12.17
N GLY A 75 -15.82 -19.85 12.44
CA GLY A 75 -15.76 -21.30 12.21
C GLY A 75 -15.63 -21.70 10.73
N GLU A 76 -16.11 -20.86 9.82
CA GLU A 76 -16.05 -21.03 8.35
C GLU A 76 -14.77 -20.48 7.71
N TYR A 77 -13.76 -20.14 8.53
CA TYR A 77 -12.46 -19.67 8.07
C TYR A 77 -11.81 -20.63 7.04
N PRO A 78 -11.17 -20.13 5.96
CA PRO A 78 -10.95 -18.71 5.65
C PRO A 78 -12.09 -18.04 4.85
N HIS A 79 -13.12 -18.77 4.45
CA HIS A 79 -14.12 -18.30 3.47
C HIS A 79 -15.02 -17.18 4.00
N ALA A 80 -15.29 -17.13 5.30
CA ALA A 80 -16.07 -16.04 5.88
C ALA A 80 -15.41 -14.66 5.70
N ALA A 81 -14.08 -14.58 5.73
CA ALA A 81 -13.35 -13.32 5.52
C ALA A 81 -13.50 -12.80 4.08
N ASP A 82 -13.74 -13.69 3.11
CA ASP A 82 -13.94 -13.33 1.71
C ASP A 82 -15.33 -12.69 1.44
N SER A 83 -16.33 -12.98 2.28
CA SER A 83 -17.69 -12.45 2.13
C SER A 83 -17.93 -11.16 2.92
N ASP A 84 -17.24 -10.95 4.06
CA ASP A 84 -17.29 -9.68 4.80
C ASP A 84 -16.31 -8.67 4.22
N GLN A 85 -16.87 -7.69 3.52
CA GLN A 85 -16.15 -6.60 2.89
C GLN A 85 -15.51 -5.69 3.93
N ILE A 86 -14.35 -5.12 3.60
CA ILE A 86 -13.76 -3.99 4.33
C ILE A 86 -14.79 -2.90 4.63
N HIS A 87 -14.77 -2.41 5.87
CA HIS A 87 -15.76 -1.49 6.44
C HIS A 87 -15.46 -0.02 6.08
N ASP A 88 -16.49 0.82 6.13
CA ASP A 88 -16.33 2.27 5.93
C ASP A 88 -15.53 2.88 7.10
N PRO A 89 -14.52 3.75 6.91
CA PRO A 89 -14.06 4.39 5.67
C PRO A 89 -12.77 3.81 5.08
N ALA A 90 -12.44 2.55 5.35
CA ALA A 90 -11.17 1.93 4.98
C ALA A 90 -10.99 1.67 3.47
N GLN A 91 -11.99 2.02 2.65
CA GLN A 91 -11.90 2.11 1.19
C GLN A 91 -11.33 3.43 0.67
N ALA A 92 -10.99 4.38 1.56
CA ALA A 92 -10.27 5.60 1.22
C ALA A 92 -8.99 5.28 0.43
N TRP A 93 -8.73 6.09 -0.61
CA TRP A 93 -7.59 5.87 -1.52
C TRP A 93 -6.26 6.28 -0.90
N ASN A 94 -6.26 7.31 -0.05
CA ASN A 94 -5.08 7.93 0.53
C ASN A 94 -4.69 7.28 1.86
N ALA A 95 -5.65 6.76 2.63
CA ALA A 95 -5.38 6.11 3.91
C ALA A 95 -4.59 4.80 3.73
N LEU A 96 -3.72 4.51 4.69
CA LEU A 96 -3.09 3.20 4.86
C LEU A 96 -4.05 2.28 5.61
N THR A 97 -4.71 1.37 4.91
CA THR A 97 -5.69 0.44 5.43
C THR A 97 -5.02 -0.84 5.89
N VAL A 98 -5.32 -1.27 7.12
CA VAL A 98 -4.64 -2.37 7.80
C VAL A 98 -5.62 -3.49 8.12
N GLY A 99 -5.39 -4.67 7.56
CA GLY A 99 -6.05 -5.92 7.98
C GLY A 99 -5.29 -6.60 9.11
N ALA A 100 -5.79 -7.75 9.56
CA ALA A 100 -5.18 -8.50 10.66
C ALA A 100 -4.59 -9.83 10.16
N SER A 101 -3.33 -10.11 10.51
CA SER A 101 -2.68 -11.42 10.45
C SER A 101 -2.48 -11.95 11.88
N THR A 102 -1.96 -13.17 12.03
CA THR A 102 -1.67 -13.72 13.35
C THR A 102 -0.50 -14.72 13.35
N GLU A 103 0.40 -14.55 14.30
CA GLU A 103 1.40 -15.51 14.77
C GLU A 103 0.94 -16.19 16.08
N LEU A 104 -0.06 -15.63 16.75
CA LEU A 104 -0.61 -16.18 17.99
C LEU A 104 -1.43 -17.45 17.72
N VAL A 105 -0.83 -18.60 18.00
CA VAL A 105 -1.45 -19.93 17.84
C VAL A 105 -1.44 -20.77 19.12
N GLU A 106 -0.76 -20.31 20.16
CA GLU A 106 -0.65 -21.03 21.42
C GLU A 106 -1.83 -20.74 22.34
N ILE A 107 -2.54 -21.79 22.76
CA ILE A 107 -3.66 -21.70 23.69
C ILE A 107 -3.18 -22.08 25.09
N THR A 108 -3.16 -21.08 25.99
CA THR A 108 -2.72 -21.25 27.38
C THR A 108 -3.81 -20.94 28.40
N ASP A 109 -5.02 -20.57 27.94
CA ASP A 109 -6.18 -20.34 28.80
C ASP A 109 -6.55 -21.63 29.58
N PRO A 110 -6.94 -21.53 30.87
CA PRO A 110 -7.41 -22.67 31.66
C PRO A 110 -8.62 -23.34 31.01
N ASP A 111 -8.73 -24.66 31.16
CA ASP A 111 -9.84 -25.49 30.65
C ASP A 111 -10.06 -25.42 29.12
N ALA A 112 -9.06 -24.98 28.35
CA ALA A 112 -9.13 -24.83 26.90
C ALA A 112 -8.49 -25.99 26.10
N LYS A 113 -8.36 -27.18 26.70
CA LYS A 113 -7.60 -28.32 26.10
C LYS A 113 -8.20 -28.85 24.80
N ASP A 114 -9.51 -28.71 24.62
CA ASP A 114 -10.24 -29.20 23.44
C ASP A 114 -10.28 -28.16 22.30
N TYR A 115 -9.72 -26.97 22.52
CA TYR A 115 -9.69 -25.90 21.54
C TYR A 115 -8.40 -25.95 20.70
N ALA A 116 -8.55 -25.64 19.42
CA ALA A 116 -7.45 -25.41 18.49
C ALA A 116 -7.52 -24.00 17.92
N PRO A 117 -6.37 -23.34 17.62
CA PRO A 117 -6.37 -22.06 16.92
C PRO A 117 -7.00 -22.20 15.54
N ILE A 118 -7.73 -21.16 15.09
CA ILE A 118 -8.42 -21.17 13.80
C ILE A 118 -7.46 -20.91 12.66
N ALA A 119 -6.67 -19.83 12.74
CA ALA A 119 -5.64 -19.53 11.75
C ALA A 119 -4.31 -20.17 12.15
N GLN A 120 -3.55 -20.58 11.14
CA GLN A 120 -2.15 -20.98 11.29
C GLN A 120 -1.26 -19.74 11.44
N ALA A 121 -0.09 -19.93 12.07
CA ALA A 121 0.92 -18.88 12.23
C ALA A 121 1.33 -18.30 10.87
N GLY A 122 1.51 -16.99 10.79
CA GLY A 122 1.69 -16.24 9.55
C GLY A 122 0.44 -16.12 8.67
N GLY A 123 -0.73 -16.61 9.09
CA GLY A 123 -1.97 -16.56 8.32
C GLY A 123 -2.78 -15.27 8.47
N LEU A 124 -3.87 -15.16 7.71
CA LEU A 124 -4.87 -14.11 7.91
C LEU A 124 -5.61 -14.36 9.24
N SER A 125 -5.80 -13.33 10.05
CA SER A 125 -6.60 -13.44 11.28
C SER A 125 -8.07 -13.70 10.93
N PRO A 126 -8.78 -14.59 11.66
CA PRO A 126 -10.20 -14.84 11.44
C PRO A 126 -11.08 -13.60 11.70
N PHE A 127 -10.53 -12.57 12.35
CA PHE A 127 -11.22 -11.30 12.57
C PHE A 127 -11.16 -10.36 11.37
N SER A 128 -10.26 -10.57 10.40
CA SER A 128 -10.02 -9.60 9.32
C SER A 128 -11.09 -9.66 8.23
N THR A 129 -11.51 -8.49 7.74
CA THR A 129 -12.32 -8.35 6.51
C THR A 129 -11.43 -8.18 5.27
N THR A 130 -11.97 -8.45 4.07
CA THR A 130 -11.21 -8.39 2.81
C THR A 130 -11.88 -7.52 1.74
N SER A 131 -11.17 -7.22 0.64
CA SER A 131 -11.76 -6.52 -0.52
C SER A 131 -12.13 -7.45 -1.68
N LEU A 132 -12.18 -8.77 -1.47
CA LEU A 132 -12.31 -9.74 -2.56
C LEU A 132 -13.57 -9.53 -3.42
N THR A 133 -14.68 -9.13 -2.79
CA THR A 133 -15.97 -8.90 -3.46
C THR A 133 -16.13 -7.48 -4.01
N TRP A 134 -15.11 -6.63 -3.91
CA TRP A 134 -15.12 -5.28 -4.49
C TRP A 134 -15.05 -5.32 -6.01
N LYS A 135 -15.60 -4.27 -6.64
CA LYS A 135 -15.46 -4.13 -8.09
C LYS A 135 -14.00 -3.86 -8.48
N ASN A 136 -13.64 -4.30 -9.69
CA ASN A 136 -12.27 -4.26 -10.17
C ASN A 136 -11.69 -2.86 -10.35
N GLU A 137 -12.51 -1.83 -10.50
CA GLU A 137 -12.04 -0.45 -10.62
C GLU A 137 -11.55 0.19 -9.33
N TRP A 138 -11.86 -0.40 -8.18
CA TRP A 138 -11.50 0.17 -6.88
C TRP A 138 -10.11 -0.30 -6.43
N PRO A 139 -9.46 0.44 -5.51
CA PRO A 139 -8.15 0.08 -4.99
C PRO A 139 -8.06 -1.36 -4.49
N LEU A 140 -6.85 -1.89 -4.50
CA LEU A 140 -6.53 -3.13 -3.80
C LEU A 140 -6.41 -2.81 -2.31
N LYS A 141 -7.18 -3.50 -1.46
CA LYS A 141 -7.22 -3.32 -0.01
C LYS A 141 -7.34 -4.68 0.72
N PRO A 142 -6.88 -4.83 1.97
CA PRO A 142 -6.12 -3.85 2.75
C PRO A 142 -4.77 -3.56 2.08
N ASP A 143 -4.04 -2.52 2.50
CA ASP A 143 -2.71 -2.26 1.94
C ASP A 143 -1.67 -3.21 2.56
N VAL A 144 -1.80 -3.48 3.87
CA VAL A 144 -0.95 -4.40 4.63
C VAL A 144 -1.77 -5.13 5.69
N VAL A 145 -1.20 -6.17 6.28
CA VAL A 145 -1.73 -6.83 7.48
C VAL A 145 -0.70 -6.84 8.60
N MET A 146 -1.15 -6.81 9.85
CA MET A 146 -0.31 -6.88 11.05
C MET A 146 -0.99 -7.74 12.12
N GLU A 147 -0.22 -8.18 13.12
CA GLU A 147 -0.72 -9.00 14.23
C GLU A 147 -2.01 -8.42 14.83
N GLY A 148 -3.10 -9.18 14.72
CA GLY A 148 -4.41 -8.85 15.27
C GLY A 148 -4.97 -9.98 16.14
N GLY A 149 -4.18 -10.99 16.45
CA GLY A 149 -4.59 -12.15 17.20
C GLY A 149 -5.46 -13.12 16.42
N ASN A 150 -5.87 -14.16 17.14
CA ASN A 150 -6.55 -15.32 16.60
C ASN A 150 -7.81 -15.64 17.40
N ALA A 151 -8.62 -16.55 16.86
CA ALA A 151 -9.70 -17.19 17.58
C ALA A 151 -9.39 -18.68 17.71
N ALA A 152 -10.04 -19.33 18.66
CA ALA A 152 -9.97 -20.76 18.85
C ALA A 152 -11.29 -21.40 18.46
N LYS A 153 -11.28 -22.69 18.10
CA LYS A 153 -12.49 -23.47 17.86
C LYS A 153 -12.38 -24.87 18.46
N ASP A 154 -13.50 -25.38 18.92
CA ASP A 154 -13.71 -26.78 19.26
C ASP A 154 -14.67 -27.43 18.24
N SER A 155 -15.30 -28.54 18.60
CA SER A 155 -16.29 -29.23 17.74
C SER A 155 -17.65 -28.52 17.66
N LEU A 156 -17.92 -27.53 18.50
CA LEU A 156 -19.22 -26.87 18.65
C LEU A 156 -19.20 -25.41 18.20
N SER A 157 -18.15 -24.66 18.51
CA SER A 157 -18.12 -23.22 18.34
C SER A 157 -16.71 -22.64 18.22
N ALA A 158 -16.65 -21.41 17.70
CA ALA A 158 -15.46 -20.58 17.72
C ALA A 158 -15.57 -19.51 18.80
N VAL A 159 -14.49 -19.28 19.53
CA VAL A 159 -14.42 -18.32 20.64
C VAL A 159 -13.12 -17.52 20.59
N SER A 160 -13.14 -16.30 21.11
CA SER A 160 -11.91 -15.54 21.33
C SER A 160 -11.29 -15.91 22.68
N MET A 161 -9.96 -16.05 22.71
CA MET A 161 -9.20 -16.40 23.92
C MET A 161 -8.15 -15.34 24.25
N SER A 162 -7.75 -15.25 25.52
CA SER A 162 -6.80 -14.22 25.96
C SER A 162 -5.39 -14.51 25.46
N SER A 163 -4.97 -15.78 25.45
CA SER A 163 -3.65 -16.17 24.93
C SER A 163 -3.48 -15.93 23.43
N LEU A 164 -4.59 -15.79 22.71
CA LEU A 164 -4.63 -15.50 21.27
C LEU A 164 -4.86 -14.01 20.97
N SER A 165 -4.65 -13.13 21.95
CA SER A 165 -4.83 -11.68 21.80
C SER A 165 -3.58 -10.91 22.24
N LEU A 166 -3.42 -9.68 21.78
CA LEU A 166 -2.27 -8.84 22.14
C LEU A 166 -2.47 -8.21 23.52
N LEU A 167 -1.41 -8.17 24.33
CA LEU A 167 -1.40 -7.47 25.61
C LEU A 167 -1.35 -5.94 25.40
N THR A 168 -2.15 -5.20 26.14
CA THR A 168 -2.18 -3.73 26.13
C THR A 168 -2.53 -3.16 27.50
N THR A 169 -2.42 -1.84 27.66
CA THR A 169 -2.82 -1.12 28.88
C THR A 169 -4.33 -0.99 28.97
N HIS A 170 -4.88 -1.15 30.17
CA HIS A 170 -6.30 -0.88 30.41
C HIS A 170 -6.57 0.63 30.45
N HIS A 171 -7.76 1.05 30.04
CA HIS A 171 -8.16 2.47 30.04
C HIS A 171 -8.38 3.06 31.44
N GLU A 172 -8.60 2.20 32.45
CA GLU A 172 -8.72 2.53 33.88
C GLU A 172 -7.63 1.78 34.66
N PRO A 173 -6.39 2.31 34.72
CA PRO A 173 -5.24 1.63 35.32
C PRO A 173 -5.41 1.35 36.82
N GLU A 174 -6.23 2.15 37.51
CA GLU A 174 -6.57 1.96 38.93
C GLU A 174 -7.45 0.72 39.19
N LYS A 175 -8.19 0.24 38.18
CA LYS A 175 -9.00 -1.00 38.29
C LYS A 175 -8.22 -2.23 37.86
N ARG A 176 -7.40 -2.09 36.82
CA ARG A 176 -6.62 -3.17 36.22
C ARG A 176 -5.49 -2.54 35.41
N LEU A 177 -4.26 -3.05 35.50
CA LEU A 177 -3.13 -2.49 34.76
C LEU A 177 -3.17 -2.84 33.27
N PHE A 178 -3.41 -4.11 32.95
CA PHE A 178 -3.33 -4.64 31.58
C PHE A 178 -4.61 -5.34 31.14
N THR A 179 -4.87 -5.32 29.85
CA THR A 179 -5.97 -6.04 29.20
C THR A 179 -5.51 -6.55 27.84
N THR A 180 -6.36 -7.26 27.12
CA THR A 180 -6.08 -7.69 25.76
C THR A 180 -6.75 -6.81 24.71
N SER A 181 -6.14 -6.75 23.52
CA SER A 181 -6.68 -6.15 22.30
C SER A 181 -6.45 -7.09 21.13
N ARG A 182 -7.31 -7.04 20.12
CA ARG A 182 -7.29 -7.94 18.97
C ARG A 182 -7.97 -7.30 17.77
N ALA A 183 -8.03 -8.07 16.69
CA ALA A 183 -8.57 -7.74 15.38
C ALA A 183 -7.87 -6.54 14.72
N THR A 184 -8.51 -5.95 13.71
CA THR A 184 -7.88 -4.95 12.85
C THR A 184 -7.56 -3.62 13.54
N SER A 185 -8.17 -3.34 14.70
CA SER A 185 -7.84 -2.17 15.53
C SER A 185 -6.45 -2.30 16.17
N ALA A 186 -6.11 -3.48 16.69
CA ALA A 186 -4.78 -3.76 17.23
C ALA A 186 -3.71 -3.74 16.14
N ALA A 187 -4.02 -4.34 14.98
CA ALA A 187 -3.15 -4.30 13.80
C ALA A 187 -2.88 -2.85 13.35
N ALA A 188 -3.92 -2.03 13.20
CA ALA A 188 -3.78 -0.62 12.79
C ALA A 188 -2.97 0.22 13.79
N ALA A 189 -3.11 -0.04 15.10
CA ALA A 189 -2.31 0.64 16.12
C ALA A 189 -0.81 0.32 15.99
N GLN A 190 -0.47 -0.94 15.71
CA GLN A 190 0.92 -1.35 15.47
C GLN A 190 1.49 -0.77 14.18
N THR A 191 0.72 -0.76 13.08
CA THR A 191 1.15 -0.11 11.84
C THR A 191 1.35 1.40 12.04
N ALA A 192 0.49 2.06 12.81
CA ALA A 192 0.66 3.47 13.14
C ALA A 192 1.93 3.72 13.99
N ARG A 193 2.23 2.82 14.94
CA ARG A 193 3.49 2.86 15.70
C ARG A 193 4.69 2.73 14.75
N MET A 194 4.68 1.75 13.85
CA MET A 194 5.76 1.56 12.86
C MET A 194 5.93 2.82 12.00
N ALA A 195 4.85 3.39 11.46
CA ALA A 195 4.90 4.62 10.67
C ALA A 195 5.46 5.80 11.49
N CYS A 196 5.12 5.91 12.78
CA CYS A 196 5.71 6.90 13.69
C CYS A 196 7.21 6.67 13.92
N GLN A 197 7.68 5.43 13.99
CA GLN A 197 9.11 5.11 14.14
C GLN A 197 9.89 5.53 12.89
N VAL A 198 9.35 5.24 11.70
CA VAL A 198 9.92 5.73 10.43
C VAL A 198 9.93 7.26 10.38
N ALA A 199 8.81 7.90 10.75
CA ALA A 199 8.72 9.36 10.82
C ALA A 199 9.69 10.00 11.82
N ALA A 200 9.96 9.31 12.94
CA ALA A 200 10.91 9.77 13.95
C ALA A 200 12.36 9.63 13.47
N ARG A 201 12.69 8.55 12.77
CA ARG A 201 14.02 8.34 12.18
C ARG A 201 14.29 9.31 11.03
N TYR A 202 13.28 9.55 10.19
CA TYR A 202 13.37 10.38 9.00
C TYR A 202 12.31 11.50 9.01
N PRO A 203 12.49 12.55 9.83
CA PRO A 203 11.48 13.58 10.08
C PRO A 203 11.13 14.47 8.86
N HIS A 204 11.92 14.40 7.79
CA HIS A 204 11.71 15.15 6.56
C HIS A 204 10.95 14.37 5.47
N LEU A 205 10.66 13.09 5.69
CA LEU A 205 9.88 12.30 4.73
C LEU A 205 8.42 12.74 4.74
N TRP A 206 7.86 12.80 3.54
CA TRP A 206 6.45 13.10 3.33
C TRP A 206 5.56 11.93 3.78
N PRO A 207 4.30 12.20 4.17
CA PRO A 207 3.30 11.17 4.46
C PRO A 207 3.17 10.10 3.38
N GLU A 208 3.22 10.50 2.11
CA GLU A 208 3.18 9.61 0.95
C GLU A 208 4.36 8.64 0.95
N THR A 209 5.55 9.11 1.34
CA THR A 209 6.77 8.31 1.41
C THR A 209 6.73 7.33 2.56
N ILE A 210 6.28 7.76 3.74
CA ILE A 210 6.14 6.87 4.90
C ILE A 210 5.11 5.77 4.60
N ARG A 211 3.97 6.12 3.99
CA ARG A 211 2.97 5.14 3.52
C ARG A 211 3.59 4.17 2.52
N GLY A 212 4.37 4.69 1.58
CA GLY A 212 5.09 3.90 0.58
C GLY A 212 6.06 2.92 1.22
N LEU A 213 6.89 3.37 2.17
CA LEU A 213 7.90 2.54 2.84
C LEU A 213 7.29 1.38 3.62
N VAL A 214 6.23 1.65 4.40
CA VAL A 214 5.52 0.59 5.12
C VAL A 214 5.04 -0.50 4.16
N VAL A 215 4.45 -0.12 3.03
CA VAL A 215 3.95 -1.07 2.03
C VAL A 215 5.09 -1.73 1.25
N HIS A 216 6.16 -0.99 0.97
CA HIS A 216 7.33 -1.47 0.25
C HIS A 216 8.08 -2.54 1.06
N SER A 217 8.14 -2.40 2.38
CA SER A 217 8.74 -3.37 3.31
C SER A 217 7.88 -4.61 3.59
N ALA A 218 6.70 -4.72 2.99
CA ALA A 218 5.76 -5.79 3.30
C ALA A 218 6.06 -7.09 2.53
N GLU A 219 6.06 -8.21 3.24
CA GLU A 219 6.24 -9.55 2.69
C GLU A 219 5.04 -10.46 2.94
N TRP A 220 4.70 -11.25 1.92
CA TRP A 220 3.76 -12.36 2.11
C TRP A 220 4.48 -13.53 2.76
N THR A 221 3.93 -14.01 3.88
CA THR A 221 4.42 -15.23 4.53
C THR A 221 4.17 -16.46 3.64
N ASP A 222 4.91 -17.53 3.88
CA ASP A 222 4.67 -18.81 3.21
C ASP A 222 3.28 -19.36 3.51
N GLN A 223 2.75 -19.09 4.70
CA GLN A 223 1.38 -19.45 5.06
C GLN A 223 0.35 -18.72 4.20
N MET A 224 0.51 -17.42 3.96
CA MET A 224 -0.39 -16.64 3.10
C MET A 224 -0.35 -17.15 1.65
N LYS A 225 0.86 -17.41 1.14
CA LYS A 225 1.04 -17.94 -0.22
C LYS A 225 0.43 -19.33 -0.36
N SER A 226 0.72 -20.25 0.56
CA SER A 226 0.22 -21.64 0.50
C SER A 226 -1.29 -21.73 0.66
N THR A 227 -1.90 -20.83 1.44
CA THR A 227 -3.35 -20.80 1.66
C THR A 227 -4.13 -20.34 0.41
N TYR A 228 -3.61 -19.35 -0.32
CA TYR A 228 -4.40 -18.65 -1.35
C TYR A 228 -3.86 -18.76 -2.78
N LEU A 229 -2.59 -19.13 -2.97
CA LEU A 229 -2.03 -19.38 -4.30
C LEU A 229 -2.16 -20.87 -4.67
N PRO A 230 -2.31 -21.19 -5.96
CA PRO A 230 -2.41 -22.58 -6.39
C PRO A 230 -1.09 -23.33 -6.16
N GLY A 231 -1.12 -24.44 -5.42
CA GLY A 231 0.07 -25.27 -5.18
C GLY A 231 0.48 -26.18 -6.35
N THR A 232 -0.40 -26.40 -7.34
CA THR A 232 -0.19 -27.38 -8.42
C THR A 232 0.17 -26.75 -9.78
N LYS A 233 0.08 -25.43 -9.91
CA LYS A 233 0.37 -24.70 -11.14
C LYS A 233 1.01 -23.36 -10.82
N LYS A 234 1.73 -22.78 -11.79
CA LYS A 234 2.27 -21.43 -11.66
C LYS A 234 1.12 -20.43 -11.38
N PRO A 235 1.19 -19.65 -10.29
CA PRO A 235 0.18 -18.65 -9.99
C PRO A 235 0.07 -17.61 -11.11
N THR A 236 -1.16 -17.21 -11.42
CA THR A 236 -1.45 -16.16 -12.40
C THR A 236 -1.43 -14.79 -11.73
N LYS A 237 -1.32 -13.72 -12.53
CA LYS A 237 -1.43 -12.34 -12.02
C LYS A 237 -2.76 -12.11 -11.27
N ASN A 238 -3.84 -12.75 -11.72
CA ASN A 238 -5.13 -12.67 -11.04
C ASN A 238 -5.11 -13.37 -9.67
N ASP A 239 -4.40 -14.49 -9.53
CA ASP A 239 -4.24 -15.18 -8.24
C ASP A 239 -3.51 -14.26 -7.24
N PHE A 240 -2.45 -13.58 -7.67
CA PHE A 240 -1.79 -12.55 -6.86
C PHE A 240 -2.68 -11.34 -6.58
N GLY A 241 -3.48 -10.90 -7.56
CA GLY A 241 -4.48 -9.85 -7.34
C GLY A 241 -5.47 -10.22 -6.23
N GLN A 242 -5.92 -11.47 -6.19
CA GLN A 242 -6.80 -11.97 -5.12
C GLN A 242 -6.05 -12.12 -3.78
N LEU A 243 -4.78 -12.52 -3.79
CA LEU A 243 -3.94 -12.54 -2.59
C LEU A 243 -3.86 -11.13 -1.97
N VAL A 244 -3.56 -10.10 -2.77
CA VAL A 244 -3.54 -8.70 -2.29
C VAL A 244 -4.90 -8.26 -1.75
N ARG A 245 -6.01 -8.67 -2.38
CA ARG A 245 -7.34 -8.34 -1.87
C ARG A 245 -7.67 -8.95 -0.49
N ARG A 246 -6.91 -9.97 -0.06
CA ARG A 246 -7.08 -10.62 1.25
C ARG A 246 -6.08 -10.09 2.29
N VAL A 247 -4.80 -10.09 1.95
CA VAL A 247 -3.69 -9.83 2.90
C VAL A 247 -2.88 -8.57 2.56
N GLY A 248 -3.33 -7.77 1.60
CA GLY A 248 -2.56 -6.64 1.10
C GLY A 248 -1.23 -7.06 0.51
N PHE A 249 -0.22 -6.21 0.64
CA PHE A 249 1.15 -6.53 0.24
C PHE A 249 1.90 -7.38 1.28
N GLY A 250 1.22 -7.82 2.35
CA GLY A 250 1.77 -8.70 3.37
C GLY A 250 2.01 -8.02 4.71
N ILE A 251 2.95 -8.57 5.48
CA ILE A 251 3.34 -8.06 6.80
C ILE A 251 4.54 -7.13 6.62
N PRO A 252 4.44 -5.85 7.02
CA PRO A 252 5.53 -4.89 6.91
C PRO A 252 6.63 -5.16 7.94
N ASP A 253 7.88 -5.04 7.51
CA ASP A 253 9.06 -5.18 8.37
C ASP A 253 9.68 -3.81 8.69
N LEU A 254 9.88 -3.53 9.99
CA LEU A 254 10.38 -2.23 10.43
C LEU A 254 11.85 -2.01 10.05
N GLU A 255 12.69 -3.04 10.14
CA GLU A 255 14.12 -2.91 9.82
C GLU A 255 14.27 -2.63 8.32
N ALA A 256 13.57 -3.37 7.45
CA ALA A 256 13.55 -3.14 6.01
C ALA A 256 12.95 -1.79 5.60
N ALA A 257 12.03 -1.23 6.39
CA ALA A 257 11.50 0.11 6.16
C ALA A 257 12.48 1.21 6.59
N LEU A 258 13.39 0.92 7.53
CA LEU A 258 14.37 1.86 8.05
C LEU A 258 15.71 1.79 7.33
N TRP A 259 16.11 0.62 6.86
CA TRP A 259 17.48 0.34 6.41
C TRP A 259 17.50 -0.44 5.10
N SER A 260 18.55 -0.19 4.32
CA SER A 260 18.94 -1.06 3.20
C SER A 260 19.88 -2.14 3.74
N ALA A 261 19.59 -3.41 3.45
CA ALA A 261 20.54 -4.50 3.73
C ALA A 261 21.73 -4.44 2.76
N SER A 262 22.86 -5.06 3.06
CA SER A 262 24.02 -5.04 2.14
C SER A 262 23.66 -5.62 0.75
N ASN A 263 22.85 -6.68 0.71
CA ASN A 263 22.35 -7.29 -0.52
C ASN A 263 21.05 -6.67 -1.07
N SER A 264 20.60 -5.54 -0.52
CA SER A 264 19.38 -4.86 -0.94
C SER A 264 19.54 -3.35 -0.95
N LEU A 265 19.41 -2.72 -2.12
CA LEU A 265 19.42 -1.28 -2.25
C LEU A 265 17.98 -0.76 -2.30
N THR A 266 17.66 0.25 -1.48
CA THR A 266 16.39 1.01 -1.61
C THR A 266 16.64 2.47 -2.00
N LEU A 267 16.10 2.87 -3.15
CA LEU A 267 16.11 4.24 -3.64
C LEU A 267 14.78 4.92 -3.36
N ILE A 268 14.82 6.15 -2.83
CA ILE A 268 13.65 6.95 -2.50
C ILE A 268 13.71 8.28 -3.25
N VAL A 269 12.66 8.58 -4.01
CA VAL A 269 12.47 9.87 -4.69
C VAL A 269 11.18 10.51 -4.19
N GLN A 270 11.27 11.77 -3.77
CA GLN A 270 10.12 12.62 -3.46
C GLN A 270 10.10 13.76 -4.46
N GLU A 271 9.07 13.83 -5.31
CA GLU A 271 8.94 14.95 -6.23
C GLU A 271 7.49 15.41 -6.42
N SER A 272 7.33 16.57 -7.03
CA SER A 272 6.10 17.15 -7.51
C SER A 272 6.11 17.33 -9.02
N LEU A 273 4.98 17.09 -9.66
CA LEU A 273 4.77 17.37 -11.08
C LEU A 273 3.46 18.11 -11.29
N HIS A 274 3.32 18.82 -12.40
CA HIS A 274 2.05 19.37 -12.87
C HIS A 274 1.40 18.36 -13.83
N PRO A 275 0.31 17.67 -13.43
CA PRO A 275 -0.27 16.61 -14.27
C PRO A 275 -0.88 17.16 -15.55
N PHE A 276 -1.46 18.37 -15.48
CA PHE A 276 -2.23 18.96 -16.55
C PHE A 276 -1.86 20.43 -16.78
N GLU A 277 -2.18 20.91 -17.98
CA GLU A 277 -2.17 22.32 -18.33
C GLU A 277 -3.39 22.66 -19.17
N LYS A 278 -3.76 23.95 -19.20
CA LYS A 278 -4.81 24.46 -20.08
C LYS A 278 -4.35 25.76 -20.73
N GLN A 279 -4.22 25.73 -22.05
CA GLN A 279 -4.03 26.94 -22.86
C GLN A 279 -5.39 27.60 -23.15
N GLN A 280 -5.37 28.92 -23.36
CA GLN A 280 -6.59 29.68 -23.64
C GLN A 280 -7.31 29.14 -24.87
N GLY A 281 -8.62 28.90 -24.75
CA GLY A 281 -9.45 28.35 -25.83
C GLY A 281 -9.29 26.85 -26.10
N GLN A 282 -8.39 26.15 -25.40
CA GLN A 282 -8.17 24.70 -25.57
C GLN A 282 -8.71 23.87 -24.40
N GLN A 283 -8.92 22.57 -24.66
CA GLN A 283 -9.22 21.61 -23.61
C GLN A 283 -7.96 21.30 -22.80
N PRO A 284 -8.08 21.05 -21.47
CA PRO A 284 -6.95 20.63 -20.66
C PRO A 284 -6.26 19.37 -21.21
N ARG A 285 -4.92 19.36 -21.21
CA ARG A 285 -4.09 18.24 -21.68
C ARG A 285 -3.06 17.85 -20.62
N LEU A 286 -2.46 16.68 -20.77
CA LEU A 286 -1.31 16.26 -19.95
C LEU A 286 -0.14 17.23 -20.16
N ARG A 287 0.65 17.48 -19.10
CA ARG A 287 1.75 18.43 -19.12
C ARG A 287 3.10 17.76 -18.86
N GLU A 288 3.36 17.36 -17.61
CA GLU A 288 4.67 16.82 -17.21
C GLU A 288 4.67 15.30 -17.08
N MET A 289 5.80 14.69 -17.43
CA MET A 289 6.16 13.29 -17.16
C MET A 289 7.58 13.29 -16.61
N HIS A 290 7.80 12.59 -15.50
CA HIS A 290 9.14 12.50 -14.91
C HIS A 290 9.81 11.21 -15.39
N LEU A 291 11.08 11.31 -15.76
CA LEU A 291 11.93 10.17 -16.12
C LEU A 291 13.11 10.16 -15.16
N HIS A 292 13.18 9.15 -14.31
CA HIS A 292 14.23 8.99 -13.31
C HIS A 292 15.25 7.98 -13.78
N ASP A 293 16.51 8.31 -13.53
CA ASP A 293 17.63 7.39 -13.72
C ASP A 293 17.74 6.49 -12.49
N LEU A 294 17.91 5.19 -12.74
CA LEU A 294 18.14 4.19 -11.72
C LEU A 294 19.63 3.85 -11.74
N PRO A 295 20.39 4.26 -10.72
CA PRO A 295 21.84 4.02 -10.62
C PRO A 295 22.12 2.56 -10.27
N TRP A 296 21.76 1.63 -11.17
CA TRP A 296 22.02 0.21 -10.98
C TRP A 296 23.52 -0.06 -11.02
N PRO A 297 24.05 -0.93 -10.12
CA PRO A 297 25.43 -1.35 -10.16
C PRO A 297 25.61 -2.33 -11.33
N ARG A 298 25.71 -1.77 -12.55
CA ARG A 298 25.60 -2.52 -13.80
C ARG A 298 26.60 -3.66 -13.88
N GLU A 299 27.87 -3.40 -13.56
CA GLU A 299 28.92 -4.41 -13.60
C GLU A 299 28.65 -5.55 -12.61
N ALA A 300 28.20 -5.23 -11.39
CA ALA A 300 27.84 -6.23 -10.39
C ALA A 300 26.64 -7.09 -10.86
N LEU A 301 25.58 -6.45 -11.37
CA LEU A 301 24.41 -7.17 -11.90
C LEU A 301 24.74 -8.01 -13.15
N GLU A 302 25.61 -7.52 -14.03
CA GLU A 302 26.08 -8.26 -15.21
C GLU A 302 26.94 -9.46 -14.81
N ALA A 303 27.76 -9.34 -13.75
CA ALA A 303 28.55 -10.44 -13.21
C ALA A 303 27.69 -11.56 -12.61
N LEU A 304 26.49 -11.23 -12.11
CA LEU A 304 25.51 -12.21 -11.65
C LEU A 304 24.83 -12.98 -12.80
N GLY A 305 24.92 -12.49 -14.04
CA GLY A 305 24.41 -13.17 -15.22
C GLY A 305 22.91 -13.53 -15.13
N GLU A 306 22.62 -14.83 -15.14
CA GLU A 306 21.25 -15.39 -15.14
C GLU A 306 20.66 -15.62 -13.74
N THR A 307 21.37 -15.23 -12.67
CA THR A 307 20.82 -15.29 -11.31
C THR A 307 19.49 -14.54 -11.24
N GLU A 308 18.47 -15.18 -10.65
CA GLU A 308 17.15 -14.58 -10.48
C GLU A 308 17.21 -13.50 -9.40
N VAL A 309 16.76 -12.30 -9.76
CA VAL A 309 16.69 -11.14 -8.87
C VAL A 309 15.28 -10.57 -8.86
N GLU A 310 14.94 -9.89 -7.77
CA GLU A 310 13.69 -9.15 -7.64
C GLU A 310 13.97 -7.65 -7.71
N MET A 311 13.13 -6.92 -8.44
CA MET A 311 13.02 -5.46 -8.32
C MET A 311 11.62 -5.12 -7.84
N ARG A 312 11.50 -4.36 -6.75
CA ARG A 312 10.22 -3.85 -6.26
C ARG A 312 10.08 -2.39 -6.58
N VAL A 313 8.91 -1.99 -7.04
CA VAL A 313 8.58 -0.57 -7.25
C VAL A 313 7.30 -0.24 -6.49
N THR A 314 7.37 0.78 -5.63
CA THR A 314 6.21 1.35 -4.94
C THR A 314 6.08 2.83 -5.28
N LEU A 315 4.97 3.21 -5.91
CA LEU A 315 4.57 4.58 -6.17
C LEU A 315 3.41 4.96 -5.25
N SER A 316 3.60 5.97 -4.42
CA SER A 316 2.62 6.46 -3.44
C SER A 316 2.38 7.94 -3.65
N TYR A 317 1.13 8.34 -3.82
CA TYR A 317 0.71 9.74 -3.97
C TYR A 317 -0.68 9.95 -3.37
N PHE A 318 -1.06 11.18 -3.05
CA PHE A 318 -2.40 11.48 -2.55
C PHE A 318 -3.24 12.18 -3.60
N ILE A 319 -4.51 11.76 -3.70
CA ILE A 319 -5.51 12.37 -4.57
C ILE A 319 -6.44 13.28 -3.79
N GLU A 320 -6.99 14.30 -4.43
CA GLU A 320 -8.16 14.97 -3.88
C GLU A 320 -9.42 14.23 -4.33
N PRO A 321 -10.32 13.89 -3.40
CA PRO A 321 -11.51 13.13 -3.71
C PRO A 321 -12.62 14.03 -4.27
N ASN A 322 -13.31 13.53 -5.29
CA ASN A 322 -14.57 14.08 -5.74
C ASN A 322 -15.72 13.16 -5.28
N PRO A 323 -16.44 13.51 -4.19
CA PRO A 323 -17.49 12.67 -3.62
C PRO A 323 -18.76 12.62 -4.48
N SER A 324 -18.78 13.27 -5.66
CA SER A 324 -19.95 13.30 -6.52
C SER A 324 -20.31 11.89 -7.01
N ALA A 325 -21.49 11.38 -6.64
CA ALA A 325 -21.98 10.06 -7.04
C ALA A 325 -22.30 9.89 -8.55
N ARG A 326 -21.95 10.88 -9.39
CA ARG A 326 -22.43 11.02 -10.77
C ARG A 326 -21.54 10.29 -11.82
N GLY A 327 -21.23 9.02 -11.66
CA GLY A 327 -20.69 8.18 -12.77
C GLY A 327 -19.26 8.50 -13.27
N ARG A 328 -18.81 7.80 -14.34
CA ARG A 328 -17.38 7.56 -14.64
C ARG A 328 -16.66 8.53 -15.60
N SER A 329 -17.34 9.49 -16.25
CA SER A 329 -16.68 10.37 -17.25
C SER A 329 -16.03 11.59 -16.60
N ARG A 330 -16.81 12.65 -16.36
CA ARG A 330 -16.38 13.92 -15.74
C ARG A 330 -16.42 13.91 -14.20
N TYR A 331 -16.84 12.81 -13.60
CA TYR A 331 -17.00 12.66 -12.15
C TYR A 331 -16.13 11.53 -11.58
N ARG A 332 -14.94 11.36 -12.16
CA ARG A 332 -13.87 10.54 -11.57
C ARG A 332 -13.65 10.94 -10.12
N TYR A 333 -13.31 9.95 -9.30
CA TYR A 333 -13.11 10.13 -7.87
C TYR A 333 -11.79 10.85 -7.61
N GLU A 334 -10.74 10.40 -8.29
CA GLU A 334 -9.38 10.92 -8.23
C GLU A 334 -9.21 12.25 -8.97
N SER A 335 -8.48 13.18 -8.36
CA SER A 335 -8.05 14.44 -8.98
C SER A 335 -7.17 14.25 -10.19
N HIS A 336 -6.24 13.31 -10.07
CA HIS A 336 -5.27 12.86 -11.04
C HIS A 336 -4.94 11.41 -10.69
N GLY A 337 -4.51 10.62 -11.68
CA GLY A 337 -3.82 9.36 -11.40
C GLY A 337 -2.35 9.49 -11.78
N LEU A 338 -1.48 8.69 -11.17
CA LEU A 338 -0.09 8.54 -11.58
C LEU A 338 0.17 7.06 -11.85
N ARG A 339 0.96 6.77 -12.88
CA ARG A 339 1.42 5.42 -13.21
C ARG A 339 2.93 5.43 -13.34
N PHE A 340 3.54 4.27 -13.10
CA PHE A 340 4.93 4.05 -13.41
C PHE A 340 5.11 2.97 -14.44
N ASP A 341 6.22 3.05 -15.16
CA ASP A 341 6.74 1.92 -15.91
C ASP A 341 8.25 2.02 -16.09
N VAL A 342 8.88 0.88 -16.34
CA VAL A 342 10.34 0.76 -16.40
C VAL A 342 10.76 0.52 -17.85
N ARG A 343 11.93 1.05 -18.23
CA ARG A 343 12.56 0.75 -19.52
C ARG A 343 12.77 -0.76 -19.65
N ARG A 344 12.53 -1.30 -20.83
CA ARG A 344 12.73 -2.74 -21.10
C ARG A 344 14.16 -3.03 -21.57
N PRO A 345 14.61 -4.29 -21.49
CA PRO A 345 15.84 -4.71 -22.14
C PRO A 345 15.83 -4.36 -23.62
N MET A 346 16.96 -3.86 -24.13
CA MET A 346 17.17 -3.44 -25.52
C MET A 346 16.27 -2.28 -26.02
N GLU A 347 15.45 -1.68 -25.16
CA GLU A 347 14.64 -0.51 -25.50
C GLU A 347 15.47 0.77 -25.39
N SER A 348 15.58 1.54 -26.47
CA SER A 348 16.23 2.86 -26.42
C SER A 348 15.41 3.83 -25.57
N VAL A 349 16.06 4.87 -25.03
CA VAL A 349 15.37 5.90 -24.23
C VAL A 349 14.25 6.59 -25.01
N ASP A 350 14.45 6.83 -26.31
CA ASP A 350 13.44 7.45 -27.16
C ASP A 350 12.27 6.50 -27.47
N ALA A 351 12.55 5.21 -27.70
CA ALA A 351 11.51 4.20 -27.86
C ALA A 351 10.68 4.06 -26.57
N PHE A 352 11.35 4.08 -25.41
CA PHE A 352 10.70 4.06 -24.11
C PHE A 352 9.77 5.26 -23.92
N ARG A 353 10.27 6.48 -24.17
CA ARG A 353 9.45 7.71 -24.12
C ARG A 353 8.26 7.64 -25.08
N ALA A 354 8.47 7.19 -26.31
CA ALA A 354 7.40 7.05 -27.29
C ALA A 354 6.31 6.06 -26.83
N ARG A 355 6.71 4.93 -26.24
CA ARG A 355 5.80 3.93 -25.67
C ARG A 355 4.99 4.50 -24.51
N ILE A 356 5.62 5.17 -23.55
CA ILE A 356 4.91 5.77 -22.41
C ILE A 356 3.94 6.86 -22.87
N ASN A 357 4.34 7.69 -23.84
CA ASN A 357 3.45 8.70 -24.43
C ASN A 357 2.27 8.09 -25.22
N ALA A 358 2.46 6.93 -25.84
CA ALA A 358 1.35 6.19 -26.46
C ALA A 358 0.39 5.63 -25.40
N GLU A 359 0.91 4.97 -24.36
CA GLU A 359 0.11 4.42 -23.26
C GLU A 359 -0.67 5.50 -22.49
N ALA A 360 -0.07 6.68 -22.30
CA ALA A 360 -0.74 7.82 -21.66
C ALA A 360 -1.94 8.31 -22.50
N ARG A 361 -1.81 8.32 -23.83
CA ARG A 361 -2.91 8.66 -24.75
C ARG A 361 -4.00 7.60 -24.77
N ASP A 362 -3.63 6.32 -24.83
CA ASP A 362 -4.58 5.19 -24.77
C ASP A 362 -5.39 5.22 -23.46
N ALA A 363 -4.73 5.54 -22.35
CA ALA A 363 -5.39 5.71 -21.06
C ALA A 363 -6.44 6.82 -21.05
N GLU A 364 -6.27 7.88 -21.85
CA GLU A 364 -7.29 8.92 -22.01
C GLU A 364 -8.54 8.42 -22.75
N THR A 365 -8.35 7.57 -23.78
CA THR A 365 -9.44 7.01 -24.59
C THR A 365 -10.10 5.80 -23.94
N GLY A 366 -9.58 5.33 -22.80
CA GLY A 366 -10.05 4.12 -22.12
C GLY A 366 -9.62 2.83 -22.82
N THR A 367 -8.66 2.92 -23.72
CA THR A 367 -8.06 1.78 -24.42
C THR A 367 -6.91 1.24 -23.57
N THR A 368 -6.83 -0.08 -23.42
CA THR A 368 -5.72 -0.72 -22.71
C THR A 368 -4.79 -1.37 -23.71
N THR A 369 -3.54 -0.92 -23.75
CA THR A 369 -2.47 -1.60 -24.48
C THR A 369 -2.15 -2.93 -23.78
N ALA A 370 -1.93 -3.99 -24.56
CA ALA A 370 -1.59 -5.30 -24.00
C ALA A 370 -0.28 -5.22 -23.20
N GLU A 371 -0.27 -5.81 -22.01
CA GLU A 371 0.93 -5.91 -21.21
C GLU A 371 1.90 -6.90 -21.86
N SER A 372 3.12 -6.45 -22.15
CA SER A 372 4.12 -7.27 -22.84
C SER A 372 5.30 -7.66 -21.94
N ASP A 373 5.24 -7.36 -20.64
CA ASP A 373 6.25 -7.74 -19.67
C ASP A 373 5.63 -8.69 -18.64
N SER A 374 5.80 -9.99 -18.88
CA SER A 374 5.21 -11.06 -18.09
C SER A 374 5.91 -11.28 -16.74
N ALA A 375 7.10 -10.69 -16.55
CA ALA A 375 7.92 -10.81 -15.34
C ALA A 375 7.40 -9.99 -14.14
N TRP A 376 6.41 -9.13 -14.34
CA TRP A 376 5.69 -8.47 -13.24
C TRP A 376 4.64 -9.37 -12.61
N ILE A 377 4.65 -9.49 -11.28
CA ILE A 377 3.73 -10.32 -10.51
C ILE A 377 2.27 -9.87 -10.68
N LEU A 378 1.97 -8.58 -10.49
CA LEU A 378 0.61 -8.04 -10.65
C LEU A 378 0.37 -7.49 -12.06
N GLY A 379 1.35 -6.76 -12.58
CA GLY A 379 1.28 -6.13 -13.87
C GLY A 379 0.34 -4.92 -13.96
N LYS A 380 0.36 -4.25 -15.11
CA LYS A 380 -0.27 -2.93 -15.33
C LYS A 380 -1.76 -2.88 -15.01
N GLN A 381 -2.49 -3.96 -15.26
CA GLN A 381 -3.95 -4.02 -15.07
C GLN A 381 -4.38 -4.09 -13.59
N LEU A 382 -3.50 -4.58 -12.73
CA LEU A 382 -3.76 -4.75 -11.29
C LEU A 382 -3.04 -3.70 -10.45
N ARG A 383 -1.76 -3.39 -10.77
CA ARG A 383 -0.92 -2.50 -9.93
C ARG A 383 -1.38 -1.04 -9.89
N HIS A 384 -2.03 -0.54 -10.96
CA HIS A 384 -2.43 0.87 -11.08
C HIS A 384 -3.86 1.16 -10.59
N ARG A 385 -4.24 0.58 -9.44
CA ARG A 385 -5.55 0.79 -8.80
C ARG A 385 -5.39 1.61 -7.52
N GLY A 386 -6.10 2.73 -7.42
CA GLY A 386 -6.02 3.63 -6.26
C GLY A 386 -4.90 4.67 -6.36
N SER A 387 -4.32 5.06 -5.23
CA SER A 387 -3.25 6.07 -5.13
C SER A 387 -1.92 5.51 -4.58
N LEU A 388 -1.88 4.20 -4.37
CA LEU A 388 -0.75 3.44 -3.89
C LEU A 388 -0.57 2.25 -4.82
N HIS A 389 0.58 2.15 -5.44
CA HIS A 389 0.89 1.13 -6.44
C HIS A 389 2.17 0.44 -6.01
N SER A 390 2.12 -0.88 -5.81
CA SER A 390 3.31 -1.67 -5.52
C SER A 390 3.29 -2.91 -6.40
N ASP A 391 4.43 -3.26 -6.99
CA ASP A 391 4.58 -4.45 -7.83
C ASP A 391 6.03 -4.94 -7.77
N ARG A 392 6.21 -6.24 -8.06
CA ARG A 392 7.50 -6.92 -8.05
C ARG A 392 7.77 -7.45 -9.45
N TRP A 393 8.97 -7.19 -9.94
CA TRP A 393 9.50 -7.73 -11.18
C TRP A 393 10.53 -8.80 -10.85
N GLN A 394 10.44 -9.96 -11.51
CA GLN A 394 11.36 -11.07 -11.30
C GLN A 394 11.99 -11.50 -12.62
N GLY A 395 13.32 -11.60 -12.65
CA GLY A 395 14.05 -12.04 -13.84
C GLY A 395 15.56 -12.05 -13.63
N ALA A 396 16.29 -12.33 -14.70
CA ALA A 396 17.76 -12.40 -14.65
C ALA A 396 18.40 -11.06 -14.28
N ALA A 397 19.48 -11.10 -13.50
CA ALA A 397 20.26 -9.93 -13.09
C ALA A 397 20.76 -9.10 -14.29
N VAL A 398 21.25 -9.76 -15.34
CA VAL A 398 21.66 -9.09 -16.58
C VAL A 398 20.51 -8.34 -17.26
N ALA A 399 19.28 -8.87 -17.17
CA ALA A 399 18.11 -8.20 -17.71
C ALA A 399 17.77 -6.97 -16.87
N LEU A 400 17.89 -7.04 -15.54
CA LEU A 400 17.69 -5.91 -14.63
C LEU A 400 18.72 -4.80 -14.85
N ALA A 401 19.98 -5.13 -15.10
CA ALA A 401 21.07 -4.19 -15.36
C ALA A 401 20.76 -3.21 -16.52
N SER A 402 19.98 -3.68 -17.50
CA SER A 402 19.54 -2.89 -18.66
C SER A 402 18.30 -2.01 -18.40
N ARG A 403 17.64 -2.16 -17.25
CA ARG A 403 16.42 -1.44 -16.85
C ARG A 403 16.72 -0.20 -16.02
N ASP A 404 17.57 0.66 -16.54
CA ASP A 404 18.18 1.82 -15.83
C ASP A 404 17.30 3.09 -15.76
N LYS A 405 16.04 3.03 -16.18
CA LYS A 405 15.13 4.19 -16.16
C LYS A 405 13.70 3.80 -15.80
N ILE A 406 13.06 4.66 -15.01
CA ILE A 406 11.65 4.55 -14.64
C ILE A 406 10.93 5.86 -14.94
N ALA A 407 9.76 5.77 -15.57
CA ALA A 407 8.91 6.91 -15.86
C ALA A 407 7.77 6.98 -14.84
N VAL A 408 7.41 8.19 -14.42
CA VAL A 408 6.16 8.49 -13.70
C VAL A 408 5.32 9.40 -14.58
N VAL A 409 4.13 8.92 -14.96
CA VAL A 409 3.26 9.59 -15.94
C VAL A 409 1.87 9.83 -15.36
N PRO A 410 1.31 11.05 -15.52
CA PRO A 410 -0.05 11.34 -15.10
C PRO A 410 -1.10 10.68 -15.98
N THR A 411 -2.25 10.39 -15.38
CA THR A 411 -3.46 9.94 -16.06
C THR A 411 -4.66 10.79 -15.68
N VAL A 412 -5.70 10.74 -16.51
CA VAL A 412 -6.90 11.59 -16.39
C VAL A 412 -7.55 11.50 -15.01
N GLY A 413 -7.85 12.65 -14.41
CA GLY A 413 -8.69 12.78 -13.22
C GLY A 413 -9.61 14.01 -13.30
N TRP A 414 -10.28 14.35 -12.19
CA TRP A 414 -11.24 15.45 -12.19
C TRP A 414 -10.61 16.84 -12.31
N TRP A 415 -9.32 17.02 -11.96
CA TRP A 415 -8.62 18.29 -12.22
C TRP A 415 -8.65 18.65 -13.71
N ARG A 416 -8.51 17.65 -14.59
CA ARG A 416 -8.61 17.83 -16.05
C ARG A 416 -10.06 18.00 -16.51
N SER A 417 -10.97 17.14 -16.05
CA SER A 417 -12.35 17.08 -16.58
C SER A 417 -13.30 18.13 -16.01
N ARG A 418 -12.91 18.84 -14.93
CA ARG A 418 -13.69 19.92 -14.31
C ARG A 418 -12.86 21.21 -14.19
N PRO A 419 -12.52 21.85 -15.31
CA PRO A 419 -11.68 23.06 -15.31
C PRO A 419 -12.33 24.25 -14.58
N SER A 420 -13.65 24.24 -14.35
CA SER A 420 -14.36 25.27 -13.58
C SER A 420 -14.00 25.28 -12.09
N LEU A 421 -13.31 24.26 -11.59
CA LEU A 421 -12.85 24.18 -10.19
C LEU A 421 -11.44 24.76 -10.01
N GLU A 422 -10.83 25.29 -11.08
CA GLU A 422 -9.55 26.01 -11.02
C GLU A 422 -8.37 25.17 -10.47
N ARG A 423 -8.45 23.84 -10.57
CA ARG A 423 -7.40 22.92 -10.14
C ARG A 423 -6.50 22.39 -11.26
N VAL A 424 -6.72 22.79 -12.52
CA VAL A 424 -5.99 22.23 -13.67
C VAL A 424 -4.47 22.35 -13.52
N ASP A 425 -3.98 23.49 -13.05
CA ASP A 425 -2.54 23.77 -12.90
C ASP A 425 -1.96 23.35 -11.53
N SER A 426 -2.70 22.55 -10.74
CA SER A 426 -2.24 22.10 -9.42
C SER A 426 -1.03 21.18 -9.53
N LYS A 427 -0.12 21.26 -8.56
CA LYS A 427 0.99 20.30 -8.40
C LYS A 427 0.52 19.04 -7.67
N ALA A 428 1.00 17.89 -8.11
CA ALA A 428 0.82 16.60 -7.46
C ALA A 428 2.15 16.11 -6.90
N ARG A 429 2.21 15.82 -5.59
CA ARG A 429 3.36 15.18 -4.95
C ARG A 429 3.28 13.66 -5.13
N TYR A 430 4.43 13.02 -5.25
CA TYR A 430 4.55 11.57 -5.19
C TYR A 430 5.86 11.15 -4.54
N ALA A 431 5.82 9.95 -3.98
CA ALA A 431 6.97 9.20 -3.52
C ALA A 431 7.14 7.97 -4.41
N LEU A 432 8.34 7.79 -4.96
CA LEU A 432 8.74 6.62 -5.72
C LEU A 432 9.83 5.89 -4.94
N ILE A 433 9.58 4.63 -4.60
CA ILE A 433 10.49 3.77 -3.87
C ILE A 433 10.82 2.59 -4.77
N VAL A 434 12.10 2.36 -5.03
CA VAL A 434 12.56 1.24 -5.85
C VAL A 434 13.62 0.48 -5.10
N SER A 435 13.44 -0.83 -4.97
CA SER A 435 14.48 -1.70 -4.42
C SER A 435 14.84 -2.82 -5.38
N ILE A 436 16.06 -3.32 -5.21
CA ILE A 436 16.55 -4.53 -5.86
C ILE A 436 17.06 -5.49 -4.79
N GLU A 437 16.83 -6.78 -4.99
CA GLU A 437 17.27 -7.84 -4.09
C GLU A 437 17.82 -9.01 -4.89
N ALA A 438 18.97 -9.53 -4.44
CA ALA A 438 19.58 -10.75 -4.95
C ALA A 438 19.73 -11.76 -3.79
N PRO A 439 18.68 -12.55 -3.48
CA PRO A 439 18.62 -13.35 -2.24
C PRO A 439 19.72 -14.41 -2.14
N GLU A 440 20.20 -14.94 -3.28
CA GLU A 440 21.13 -16.07 -3.33
C GLU A 440 22.61 -15.66 -3.31
N VAL A 441 22.93 -14.36 -3.17
CA VAL A 441 24.30 -13.88 -3.34
C VAL A 441 24.72 -12.89 -2.25
N GLU A 442 25.91 -13.10 -1.68
CA GLU A 442 26.60 -12.18 -0.77
C GLU A 442 27.26 -11.01 -1.54
N THR A 443 26.53 -10.36 -2.44
CA THR A 443 27.02 -9.15 -3.13
C THR A 443 26.52 -7.91 -2.39
N ASP A 444 27.43 -7.01 -2.03
CA ASP A 444 27.08 -5.72 -1.42
C ASP A 444 26.61 -4.72 -2.49
N LEU A 445 25.37 -4.90 -2.95
CA LEU A 445 24.74 -4.03 -3.94
C LEU A 445 24.60 -2.59 -3.41
N TYR A 446 24.45 -2.42 -2.10
CA TYR A 446 24.32 -1.11 -1.48
C TYR A 446 25.62 -0.31 -1.59
N ALA A 447 26.75 -0.88 -1.18
CA ALA A 447 28.05 -0.19 -1.20
C ALA A 447 28.44 0.27 -2.62
N GLU A 448 28.21 -0.58 -3.63
CA GLU A 448 28.49 -0.27 -5.03
C GLU A 448 27.70 0.96 -5.51
N VAL A 449 26.42 1.05 -5.18
CA VAL A 449 25.60 2.20 -5.59
C VAL A 449 25.90 3.43 -4.75
N ALA A 450 26.10 3.29 -3.43
CA ALA A 450 26.48 4.39 -2.57
C ALA A 450 27.76 5.08 -3.07
N ALA A 451 28.76 4.30 -3.51
CA ALA A 451 29.97 4.82 -4.15
C ALA A 451 29.66 5.59 -5.45
N GLN A 452 28.77 5.07 -6.32
CA GLN A 452 28.40 5.74 -7.58
C GLN A 452 27.67 7.06 -7.38
N VAL A 453 26.80 7.17 -6.37
CA VAL A 453 26.06 8.40 -6.06
C VAL A 453 26.80 9.34 -5.11
N GLY A 454 28.01 8.97 -4.68
CA GLY A 454 28.86 9.79 -3.80
C GLY A 454 28.36 9.91 -2.36
N ILE A 455 27.60 8.91 -1.88
CA ILE A 455 27.17 8.84 -0.48
C ILE A 455 28.31 8.21 0.32
N PRO A 456 28.84 8.87 1.37
CA PRO A 456 29.82 8.24 2.25
C PRO A 456 29.18 7.04 2.93
N VAL A 457 29.77 5.86 2.75
CA VAL A 457 29.37 4.64 3.46
C VAL A 457 29.93 4.76 4.88
N GLU A 458 29.07 5.05 5.85
CA GLU A 458 29.45 5.00 7.26
C GLU A 458 29.68 3.53 7.64
N VAL A 459 30.95 3.17 7.87
CA VAL A 459 31.31 1.87 8.44
C VAL A 459 31.03 1.94 9.93
N GLU A 460 30.02 1.24 10.42
CA GLU A 460 29.87 1.01 11.86
C GLU A 460 31.08 0.20 12.34
N VAL A 461 31.86 0.78 13.28
CA VAL A 461 33.03 0.16 13.92
C VAL A 461 32.62 -0.52 15.21
#